data_AF-A0A955I2U7-F1
#
_entry.id   AF-A0A955I2U7-F1
#
_cell.length_a   1.000
_cell.length_b   1.000
_cell.length_c   1.000
_cell.angle_alpha   90.00
_cell.angle_beta   90.00
_cell.angle_gamma   90.00
#
_symmetry.space_group_name_H-M   'P 1'
#
loop_
_entity.id
_entity.type
_entity.pdbx_description
1 polymer ?
#
loop_
_entity_poly.entity_id
_entity_poly.type
_entity_poly.pdbx_seq_one_letter_code
_entity_poly.pdbx_strand_id
1 'polypeptide(L)'
;VVWCTSHIRKLTSTKNMREHVADEQSLWTTDELVRSLDDLRLQLNQVGVGNYELDYEQRRQAVEEVFESFIAEQLSHPERYRHILFTERGSVYFVLKNDQCMRIKVDSGPREYQFAGKYLLQPISERVFFLNTDYARSLLEVTEEKYSEDPISDLAGNPIETTDLSVGVTPLEVSIPDYPVDFTFDEERGLLTMSADEFGKLQGVHFGSPITRIVK
;
A
#
# COMPACT_ATOMS: atom_id res chain seq x y z
N VAL A 1 -51.21 25.00 40.95
CA VAL A 1 -49.85 24.49 40.65
C VAL A 1 -49.50 24.98 39.24
N VAL A 2 -48.89 26.17 39.13
CA VAL A 2 -47.47 26.41 38.79
C VAL A 2 -47.25 26.55 37.26
N TRP A 3 -46.94 27.81 36.87
CA TRP A 3 -46.02 28.32 35.82
C TRP A 3 -46.24 27.93 34.34
N CYS A 4 -46.40 28.86 33.38
CA CYS A 4 -45.50 29.92 32.84
C CYS A 4 -44.73 29.46 31.58
N THR A 5 -44.96 30.17 30.45
CA THR A 5 -43.99 30.48 29.35
C THR A 5 -43.38 29.30 28.57
N SER A 6 -42.99 29.33 27.30
CA SER A 6 -42.81 30.33 26.25
C SER A 6 -42.18 29.61 25.05
N HIS A 7 -42.36 30.14 23.84
CA HIS A 7 -41.35 30.21 22.78
C HIS A 7 -40.61 28.91 22.37
N ILE A 8 -40.91 28.40 21.17
CA ILE A 8 -39.81 28.02 20.26
C ILE A 8 -40.06 28.65 18.89
N ARG A 9 -39.15 29.58 18.58
CA ARG A 9 -39.01 30.32 17.33
C ARG A 9 -38.79 29.36 16.17
N LYS A 10 -39.47 29.62 15.06
CA LYS A 10 -38.85 29.47 13.73
C LYS A 10 -37.62 30.37 13.68
N LEU A 11 -36.44 29.80 13.47
CA LEU A 11 -35.39 30.30 12.58
C LEU A 11 -34.18 29.36 12.62
N THR A 12 -33.79 28.92 11.43
CA THR A 12 -32.43 28.58 10.98
C THR A 12 -31.66 27.48 11.71
N SER A 13 -31.58 26.31 11.06
CA SER A 13 -30.25 25.76 10.75
C SER A 13 -30.33 24.89 9.49
N THR A 14 -30.28 25.54 8.33
CA THR A 14 -29.78 24.95 7.08
C THR A 14 -28.25 24.73 7.11
N LYS A 15 -27.64 24.75 8.31
CA LYS A 15 -26.19 24.61 8.49
C LYS A 15 -25.74 23.17 8.72
N ASN A 16 -26.63 22.27 9.16
CA ASN A 16 -26.24 20.90 9.52
C ASN A 16 -26.40 19.86 8.40
N MET A 17 -26.74 20.27 7.17
CA MET A 17 -26.84 19.35 6.03
C MET A 17 -25.71 19.53 5.00
N ARG A 18 -24.82 20.51 5.20
CA ARG A 18 -23.63 20.71 4.35
C ARG A 18 -22.34 20.17 4.96
N GLU A 19 -22.29 19.91 6.26
CA GLU A 19 -21.11 19.31 6.89
C GLU A 19 -21.06 17.79 6.72
N HIS A 20 -22.19 17.11 6.44
CA HIS A 20 -22.20 15.67 6.15
C HIS A 20 -21.95 15.28 4.69
N VAL A 21 -21.78 16.24 3.77
CA VAL A 21 -21.47 15.95 2.36
C VAL A 21 -19.99 16.23 2.03
N ALA A 22 -19.23 16.84 2.95
CA ALA A 22 -17.82 17.15 2.75
C ALA A 22 -16.86 16.04 3.23
N ASP A 23 -17.32 15.10 4.06
CA ASP A 23 -16.45 14.08 4.69
C ASP A 23 -16.33 12.77 3.90
N GLU A 24 -17.19 12.52 2.90
CA GLU A 24 -17.09 11.33 2.04
C GLU A 24 -16.26 11.57 0.77
N GLN A 25 -15.89 12.83 0.47
CA GLN A 25 -15.07 13.20 -0.69
C GLN A 25 -13.56 13.21 -0.42
N SER A 26 -13.10 12.95 0.81
CA SER A 26 -11.68 13.10 1.17
C SER A 26 -10.84 11.84 0.99
N LEU A 27 -11.43 10.70 0.66
CA LEU A 27 -10.73 9.42 0.63
C LEU A 27 -10.59 8.91 -0.79
N TRP A 28 -9.41 8.41 -1.10
CA TRP A 28 -9.21 7.70 -2.35
C TRP A 28 -9.97 6.38 -2.35
N THR A 29 -10.75 6.21 -3.41
CA THR A 29 -11.16 4.90 -3.90
C THR A 29 -9.98 4.18 -4.54
N THR A 30 -10.08 2.86 -4.64
CA THR A 30 -9.14 2.02 -5.40
C THR A 30 -8.95 2.55 -6.82
N ASP A 31 -10.05 2.91 -7.50
CA ASP A 31 -10.04 3.38 -8.88
C ASP A 31 -9.33 4.73 -9.05
N GLU A 32 -9.38 5.61 -8.06
CA GLU A 32 -8.65 6.88 -8.07
C GLU A 32 -7.15 6.65 -7.89
N LEU A 33 -6.77 5.76 -6.97
CA LEU A 33 -5.39 5.33 -6.78
C LEU A 33 -4.84 4.70 -8.07
N VAL A 34 -5.57 3.78 -8.70
CA VAL A 34 -5.17 3.16 -9.99
C VAL A 34 -4.94 4.23 -11.06
N ARG A 35 -5.88 5.17 -11.23
CA ARG A 35 -5.73 6.24 -12.24
C ARG A 35 -4.51 7.12 -11.99
N SER A 36 -4.28 7.53 -10.74
CA SER A 36 -3.10 8.33 -10.37
C SER A 36 -1.79 7.59 -10.66
N LEU A 37 -1.77 6.28 -10.48
CA LEU A 37 -0.62 5.42 -10.77
C LEU A 37 -0.41 5.20 -12.28
N ASP A 38 -1.48 5.06 -13.05
CA ASP A 38 -1.41 5.00 -14.50
C ASP A 38 -0.84 6.31 -15.08
N ASP A 39 -1.25 7.45 -14.53
CA ASP A 39 -0.69 8.76 -14.89
C ASP A 39 0.80 8.84 -14.56
N LEU A 40 1.21 8.38 -13.36
CA LEU A 40 2.63 8.28 -13.00
C LEU A 40 3.40 7.38 -13.98
N ARG A 41 2.86 6.20 -14.32
CA ARG A 41 3.46 5.26 -15.27
C ARG A 41 3.67 5.90 -16.64
N LEU A 42 2.69 6.64 -17.13
CA LEU A 42 2.78 7.36 -18.39
C LEU A 42 3.88 8.42 -18.35
N GLN A 43 3.94 9.23 -17.29
CA GLN A 43 4.98 10.25 -17.11
C GLN A 43 6.38 9.63 -17.05
N LEU A 44 6.58 8.60 -16.23
CA LEU A 44 7.87 7.89 -16.11
C LEU A 44 8.32 7.29 -17.45
N ASN A 45 7.40 6.72 -18.23
CA ASN A 45 7.73 6.18 -19.56
C ASN A 45 8.08 7.28 -20.57
N GLN A 46 7.38 8.42 -20.54
CA GLN A 46 7.67 9.55 -21.43
C GLN A 46 9.09 10.07 -21.23
N VAL A 47 9.53 10.24 -19.98
CA VAL A 47 10.88 10.77 -19.68
C VAL A 47 11.97 9.69 -19.69
N GLY A 48 11.64 8.45 -19.29
CA GLY A 48 12.61 7.36 -19.14
C GLY A 48 12.87 6.56 -20.42
N VAL A 49 11.89 6.49 -21.33
CA VAL A 49 11.98 5.72 -22.60
C VAL A 49 11.68 6.59 -23.82
N GLY A 50 10.73 7.52 -23.71
CA GLY A 50 10.22 8.30 -24.85
C GLY A 50 11.09 9.48 -25.28
N ASN A 51 12.04 9.92 -24.46
CA ASN A 51 12.84 11.12 -24.75
C ASN A 51 14.28 10.78 -25.15
N TYR A 52 14.50 10.61 -26.46
CA TYR A 52 15.81 10.30 -27.06
C TYR A 52 16.76 11.51 -27.14
N GLU A 53 16.27 12.73 -26.84
CA GLU A 53 17.07 13.95 -26.90
C GLU A 53 17.94 14.16 -25.65
N LEU A 54 17.56 13.55 -24.52
CA LEU A 54 18.29 13.63 -23.27
C LEU A 54 19.43 12.61 -23.23
N ASP A 55 20.54 12.95 -22.58
CA ASP A 55 21.59 11.97 -22.27
C ASP A 55 21.19 11.05 -21.10
N TYR A 56 22.05 10.10 -20.75
CA TYR A 56 21.80 9.13 -19.68
C TYR A 56 21.50 9.81 -18.33
N GLU A 57 22.31 10.80 -17.95
CA GLU A 57 22.23 11.41 -16.63
C GLU A 57 21.03 12.36 -16.53
N GLN A 58 20.75 13.07 -17.62
CA GLN A 58 19.55 13.90 -17.73
C GLN A 58 18.26 13.07 -17.64
N ARG A 59 18.21 11.89 -18.28
CA ARG A 59 17.05 10.98 -18.14
C ARG A 59 16.89 10.45 -16.72
N ARG A 60 18.01 10.10 -16.05
CA ARG A 60 18.00 9.66 -14.65
C ARG A 60 17.39 10.72 -13.74
N GLN A 61 17.85 11.97 -13.88
CA GLN A 61 17.36 13.10 -13.09
C GLN A 61 15.88 13.37 -13.37
N ALA A 62 15.47 13.41 -14.63
CA ALA A 62 14.06 13.63 -14.99
C ALA A 62 13.12 12.54 -14.42
N VAL A 63 13.55 11.27 -14.44
CA VAL A 63 12.78 10.16 -13.83
C VAL A 63 12.68 10.33 -12.32
N GLU A 64 13.76 10.74 -11.66
CA GLU A 64 13.76 11.03 -10.22
C GLU A 64 12.85 12.21 -9.89
N GLU A 65 12.90 13.31 -10.64
CA GLU A 65 12.04 14.49 -10.45
C GLU A 65 10.55 14.16 -10.61
N VAL A 66 10.17 13.36 -11.60
CA VAL A 66 8.78 12.90 -11.79
C VAL A 66 8.32 12.10 -10.58
N PHE A 67 9.13 11.14 -10.12
CA PHE A 67 8.78 10.32 -8.96
C PHE A 67 8.71 11.16 -7.68
N GLU A 68 9.69 12.00 -7.41
CA GLU A 68 9.73 12.87 -6.23
C GLU A 68 8.55 13.85 -6.21
N SER A 69 8.18 14.41 -7.36
CA SER A 69 7.01 15.29 -7.50
C SER A 69 5.72 14.55 -7.17
N PHE A 70 5.57 13.32 -7.68
CA PHE A 70 4.42 12.47 -7.35
C PHE A 70 4.36 12.17 -5.85
N ILE A 71 5.47 11.77 -5.22
CA ILE A 71 5.51 11.51 -3.79
C ILE A 71 5.19 12.78 -2.99
N ALA A 72 5.74 13.93 -3.38
CA ALA A 72 5.48 15.20 -2.71
C ALA A 72 3.99 15.58 -2.78
N GLU A 73 3.33 15.38 -3.92
CA GLU A 73 1.89 15.58 -4.09
C GLU A 73 1.08 14.66 -3.17
N GLN A 74 1.43 13.37 -3.09
CA GLN A 74 0.74 12.46 -2.18
C GLN A 74 0.94 12.84 -0.71
N LEU A 75 2.14 13.30 -0.35
CA LEU A 75 2.46 13.77 1.00
C LEU A 75 1.83 15.13 1.35
N SER A 76 1.37 15.92 0.38
CA SER A 76 0.57 17.12 0.66
C SER A 76 -0.91 16.82 0.93
N HIS A 77 -1.33 15.57 0.71
CA HIS A 77 -2.69 15.08 0.95
C HIS A 77 -2.72 13.76 1.76
N PRO A 78 -2.06 13.69 2.93
CA PRO A 78 -1.96 12.45 3.69
C PRO A 78 -3.33 11.93 4.16
N GLU A 79 -4.32 12.82 4.34
CA GLU A 79 -5.68 12.51 4.77
C GLU A 79 -6.44 11.58 3.80
N ARG A 80 -5.97 11.45 2.56
CA ARG A 80 -6.56 10.54 1.55
C ARG A 80 -6.28 9.07 1.83
N TYR A 81 -5.29 8.80 2.67
CA TYR A 81 -4.78 7.48 2.98
C TYR A 81 -5.06 7.13 4.43
N ARG A 82 -5.11 5.82 4.71
CA ARG A 82 -4.97 5.34 6.08
C ARG A 82 -3.54 5.60 6.55
N HIS A 83 -2.56 5.17 5.76
CA HIS A 83 -1.13 5.36 6.03
C HIS A 83 -0.33 5.45 4.72
N ILE A 84 0.75 6.22 4.72
CA ILE A 84 1.83 6.12 3.72
C ILE A 84 3.08 5.59 4.42
N LEU A 85 3.68 4.51 3.90
CA LEU A 85 4.81 3.82 4.51
C LEU A 85 6.03 3.90 3.61
N PHE A 86 7.20 4.12 4.20
CA PHE A 86 8.49 4.03 3.51
C PHE A 86 9.31 2.90 4.13
N THR A 87 10.09 2.20 3.32
CA THR A 87 10.87 1.03 3.75
C THR A 87 12.38 1.22 3.56
N GLU A 88 13.18 0.35 4.17
CA GLU A 88 14.65 0.38 4.07
C GLU A 88 15.18 0.31 2.64
N ARG A 89 14.47 -0.38 1.74
CA ARG A 89 14.83 -0.49 0.31
C ARG A 89 14.27 0.65 -0.54
N GLY A 90 13.68 1.67 0.07
CA GLY A 90 13.13 2.84 -0.62
C GLY A 90 11.72 2.61 -1.21
N SER A 91 11.14 1.41 -1.12
CA SER A 91 9.77 1.18 -1.55
C SER A 91 8.78 2.00 -0.72
N VAL A 92 7.70 2.46 -1.38
CA VAL A 92 6.64 3.27 -0.80
C VAL A 92 5.32 2.52 -0.89
N TYR A 93 4.55 2.52 0.20
CA TYR A 93 3.23 1.89 0.29
C TYR A 93 2.18 2.98 0.51
N PHE A 94 1.09 2.88 -0.23
CA PHE A 94 -0.10 3.72 -0.09
C PHE A 94 -1.26 2.85 0.38
N VAL A 95 -1.58 2.92 1.67
CA VAL A 95 -2.61 2.08 2.31
C VAL A 95 -3.89 2.88 2.42
N LEU A 96 -4.97 2.39 1.82
CA LEU A 96 -6.30 2.98 1.86
C LEU A 96 -7.04 2.60 3.15
N LYS A 97 -8.18 3.25 3.43
CA LYS A 97 -8.99 2.95 4.64
C LYS A 97 -9.59 1.55 4.65
N ASN A 98 -9.78 0.95 3.48
CA ASN A 98 -10.25 -0.42 3.33
C ASN A 98 -9.11 -1.46 3.35
N ASP A 99 -7.91 -1.07 3.79
CA ASP A 99 -6.68 -1.87 3.85
C ASP A 99 -6.09 -2.28 2.51
N GLN A 100 -6.72 -1.92 1.39
CA GLN A 100 -6.10 -2.09 0.08
C GLN A 100 -4.84 -1.25 0.00
N CYS A 101 -3.82 -1.82 -0.61
CA CYS A 101 -2.50 -1.23 -0.59
C CYS A 101 -1.87 -1.31 -1.97
N MET A 102 -1.34 -0.17 -2.41
CA MET A 102 -0.42 -0.12 -3.53
C MET A 102 1.02 -0.05 -3.02
N ARG A 103 1.92 -0.81 -3.64
CA ARG A 103 3.36 -0.67 -3.45
C ARG A 103 4.04 -0.18 -4.72
N ILE A 104 4.83 0.89 -4.58
CA ILE A 104 5.86 1.25 -5.57
C ILE A 104 7.19 0.71 -5.06
N LYS A 105 7.70 -0.32 -5.73
CA LYS A 105 8.99 -0.92 -5.41
C LYS A 105 10.11 -0.14 -6.09
N VAL A 106 11.14 0.23 -5.33
CA VAL A 106 12.38 0.76 -5.90
C VAL A 106 13.27 -0.43 -6.21
N ASP A 107 13.48 -0.72 -7.49
CA ASP A 107 14.41 -1.76 -7.93
C ASP A 107 15.82 -1.15 -8.03
N SER A 108 16.77 -1.76 -7.32
CA SER A 108 18.19 -1.40 -7.34
C SER A 108 19.00 -2.28 -8.31
N GLY A 109 18.34 -3.14 -9.09
CA GLY A 109 18.99 -4.03 -10.04
C GLY A 109 19.81 -3.30 -11.13
N PRO A 110 20.91 -3.91 -11.62
CA PRO A 110 21.81 -3.33 -12.62
C PRO A 110 21.24 -3.38 -14.04
N ARG A 111 19.92 -3.21 -14.21
CA ARG A 111 19.29 -3.20 -15.54
C ARG A 111 19.49 -1.82 -16.17
N GLU A 112 20.71 -1.60 -16.67
CA GLU A 112 21.26 -0.40 -17.32
C GLU A 112 20.39 0.20 -18.47
N TYR A 113 19.26 -0.41 -18.82
CA TYR A 113 18.45 -0.04 -19.99
C TYR A 113 16.99 0.32 -19.68
N GLN A 114 16.58 0.38 -18.41
CA GLN A 114 15.21 0.79 -18.07
C GLN A 114 15.21 1.74 -16.86
N PHE A 115 15.46 3.02 -17.10
CA PHE A 115 15.21 4.05 -16.07
C PHE A 115 13.75 4.04 -15.60
N ALA A 116 12.80 3.81 -16.52
CA ALA A 116 11.40 3.59 -16.20
C ALA A 116 11.16 2.32 -15.35
N GLY A 117 12.15 1.41 -15.27
CA GLY A 117 12.10 0.19 -14.45
C GLY A 117 12.63 0.38 -13.01
N LYS A 118 13.22 1.54 -12.68
CA LYS A 118 13.67 1.84 -11.30
C LYS A 118 12.50 1.84 -10.32
N TYR A 119 11.35 2.34 -10.74
CA TYR A 119 10.13 2.39 -9.95
C TYR A 119 9.12 1.39 -10.51
N LEU A 120 9.07 0.21 -9.92
CA LEU A 120 8.11 -0.82 -10.29
C LEU A 120 6.79 -0.59 -9.55
N LEU A 121 5.80 -0.12 -10.29
CA LEU A 121 4.41 -0.04 -9.83
C LEU A 121 3.82 -1.46 -9.84
N GLN A 122 3.51 -1.99 -8.67
CA GLN A 122 2.94 -3.34 -8.55
C GLN A 122 1.42 -3.36 -8.59
N PRO A 123 0.76 -4.50 -8.75
CA PRO A 123 -0.68 -4.57 -8.59
C PRO A 123 -1.12 -4.14 -7.18
N ILE A 124 -2.35 -3.65 -7.05
CA ILE A 124 -2.95 -3.37 -5.75
C ILE A 124 -3.19 -4.69 -5.02
N SER A 125 -2.60 -4.83 -3.85
CA SER A 125 -2.88 -5.93 -2.92
C SER A 125 -4.17 -5.62 -2.17
N GLU A 126 -5.02 -6.63 -1.96
CA GLU A 126 -6.29 -6.41 -1.26
C GLU A 126 -6.08 -6.07 0.21
N ARG A 127 -4.99 -6.57 0.82
CA ARG A 127 -4.69 -6.31 2.22
C ARG A 127 -3.20 -6.32 2.51
N VAL A 128 -2.83 -5.56 3.53
CA VAL A 128 -1.48 -5.56 4.11
C VAL A 128 -1.56 -5.82 5.60
N PHE A 129 -0.79 -6.80 6.06
CA PHE A 129 -0.53 -7.10 7.46
C PHE A 129 0.89 -6.69 7.83
N PHE A 130 1.20 -6.67 9.13
CA PHE A 130 2.53 -6.31 9.61
C PHE A 130 3.07 -7.40 10.51
N LEU A 131 4.36 -7.70 10.37
CA LEU A 131 5.05 -8.74 11.11
C LEU A 131 6.26 -8.16 11.81
N ASN A 132 6.63 -8.69 12.97
CA ASN A 132 7.96 -8.42 13.52
C ASN A 132 9.03 -8.81 12.49
N THR A 133 10.04 -7.96 12.27
CA THR A 133 11.05 -8.18 11.20
C THR A 133 11.84 -9.47 11.37
N ASP A 134 12.21 -9.84 12.60
CA ASP A 134 12.97 -11.08 12.82
C ASP A 134 12.10 -12.32 12.60
N TYR A 135 10.81 -12.23 12.94
CA TYR A 135 9.85 -13.28 12.63
C TYR A 135 9.57 -13.39 11.11
N ALA A 136 9.41 -12.26 10.41
CA ALA A 136 9.29 -12.25 8.95
C ALA A 136 10.52 -12.87 8.28
N ARG A 137 11.73 -12.59 8.81
CA ARG A 137 12.96 -13.19 8.32
C ARG A 137 12.99 -14.70 8.55
N SER A 138 12.59 -15.18 9.73
CA SER A 138 12.57 -16.63 9.99
C SER A 138 11.55 -17.37 9.12
N LEU A 139 10.39 -16.75 8.84
CA LEU A 139 9.45 -17.27 7.85
C LEU A 139 10.09 -17.33 6.46
N LEU A 140 10.77 -16.26 6.01
CA LEU A 140 11.46 -16.23 4.72
C LEU A 140 12.57 -17.28 4.62
N GLU A 141 13.40 -17.44 5.64
CA GLU A 141 14.49 -18.44 5.68
C GLU A 141 13.96 -19.87 5.55
N VAL A 142 12.86 -20.20 6.25
CA VAL A 142 12.18 -21.51 6.14
C VAL A 142 11.70 -21.75 4.72
N THR A 143 11.29 -20.69 4.02
CA THR A 143 10.72 -20.77 2.69
C THR A 143 11.80 -20.82 1.60
N GLU A 144 12.93 -20.12 1.76
CA GLU A 144 14.05 -20.08 0.82
C GLU A 144 14.97 -21.33 0.91
N GLU A 145 15.18 -21.91 2.10
CA GLU A 145 16.03 -23.10 2.26
C GLU A 145 15.43 -24.38 1.67
N LYS A 146 14.11 -24.42 1.41
CA LYS A 146 13.41 -25.64 0.98
C LYS A 146 13.09 -25.72 -0.51
N TYR A 147 12.91 -24.61 -1.22
CA TYR A 147 12.43 -24.65 -2.60
C TYR A 147 13.01 -23.53 -3.46
N SER A 148 13.60 -23.90 -4.60
CA SER A 148 14.03 -22.97 -5.63
C SER A 148 12.87 -22.37 -6.45
N GLU A 149 11.63 -22.82 -6.25
CA GLU A 149 10.50 -22.49 -7.15
C GLU A 149 9.19 -22.06 -6.48
N ASP A 150 8.93 -22.29 -5.19
CA ASP A 150 7.73 -21.72 -4.53
C ASP A 150 7.86 -21.71 -2.98
N PRO A 151 8.50 -20.67 -2.41
CA PRO A 151 8.82 -20.61 -0.98
C PRO A 151 7.58 -20.67 -0.05
N ILE A 152 6.46 -20.04 -0.42
CA ILE A 152 5.46 -19.58 0.56
C ILE A 152 4.35 -20.61 0.86
N SER A 153 4.24 -21.71 0.10
CA SER A 153 3.16 -22.71 0.27
C SER A 153 3.13 -23.36 1.66
N ASP A 154 4.28 -23.48 2.33
CA ASP A 154 4.38 -24.03 3.69
C ASP A 154 3.68 -23.16 4.75
N LEU A 155 3.30 -21.91 4.44
CA LEU A 155 2.53 -21.07 5.34
C LEU A 155 1.03 -21.38 5.34
N ALA A 156 0.53 -22.19 4.39
CA ALA A 156 -0.88 -22.50 4.27
C ALA A 156 -1.40 -23.27 5.49
N GLY A 157 -2.51 -22.80 6.06
CA GLY A 157 -3.13 -23.38 7.26
C GLY A 157 -2.34 -23.18 8.56
N ASN A 158 -1.14 -22.58 8.49
CA ASN A 158 -0.31 -22.30 9.66
C ASN A 158 -0.60 -20.88 10.19
N PRO A 159 -0.81 -20.71 11.50
CA PRO A 159 -0.97 -19.39 12.09
C PRO A 159 0.30 -18.54 11.94
N ILE A 160 0.12 -17.31 11.48
CA ILE A 160 1.14 -16.28 11.35
C ILE A 160 0.84 -15.18 12.38
N GLU A 161 1.81 -14.91 13.24
CA GLU A 161 1.71 -13.82 14.22
C GLU A 161 1.90 -12.46 13.53
N THR A 162 0.86 -11.63 13.59
CA THR A 162 0.88 -10.24 13.11
C THR A 162 1.05 -9.29 14.29
N THR A 163 1.48 -8.07 13.99
CA THR A 163 1.74 -7.02 14.97
C THR A 163 1.17 -5.69 14.51
N ASP A 164 1.09 -4.73 15.42
CA ASP A 164 0.65 -3.38 15.10
C ASP A 164 1.65 -2.66 14.19
N LEU A 165 1.10 -1.80 13.33
CA LEU A 165 1.90 -0.93 12.47
C LEU A 165 2.83 -0.04 13.32
N SER A 166 4.14 -0.21 13.12
CA SER A 166 5.18 0.60 13.75
C SER A 166 6.43 0.69 12.87
N VAL A 167 7.38 1.56 13.20
CA VAL A 167 8.69 1.58 12.51
C VAL A 167 9.46 0.33 12.91
N GLY A 168 10.09 -0.34 11.92
CA GLY A 168 10.88 -1.55 12.12
C GLY A 168 10.12 -2.86 11.94
N VAL A 169 8.84 -2.85 11.60
CA VAL A 169 8.06 -4.05 11.21
C VAL A 169 8.07 -4.24 9.70
N THR A 170 7.81 -5.46 9.24
CA THR A 170 7.80 -5.85 7.82
C THR A 170 6.36 -5.99 7.31
N PRO A 171 5.98 -5.33 6.20
CA PRO A 171 4.70 -5.55 5.55
C PRO A 171 4.58 -6.95 4.97
N LEU A 172 3.41 -7.57 5.12
CA LEU A 172 2.99 -8.80 4.45
C LEU A 172 1.79 -8.46 3.58
N GLU A 173 2.00 -8.43 2.27
CA GLU A 173 0.97 -8.17 1.27
C GLU A 173 0.28 -9.49 0.91
N VAL A 174 -1.06 -9.49 0.86
CA VAL A 174 -1.85 -10.68 0.50
C VAL A 174 -2.89 -10.35 -0.57
N SER A 175 -3.30 -11.39 -1.30
CA SER A 175 -4.31 -11.35 -2.37
C SER A 175 -3.95 -10.34 -3.47
N ILE A 176 -2.91 -10.69 -4.24
CA ILE A 176 -2.60 -10.01 -5.50
C ILE A 176 -3.63 -10.51 -6.55
N PRO A 177 -4.32 -9.62 -7.31
CA PRO A 177 -5.57 -9.91 -8.05
C PRO A 177 -5.58 -11.15 -8.97
N ASP A 178 -4.42 -11.59 -9.46
CA ASP A 178 -4.32 -12.76 -10.32
C ASP A 178 -4.32 -14.09 -9.54
N TYR A 179 -4.20 -14.03 -8.20
CA TYR A 179 -4.02 -15.16 -7.31
C TYR A 179 -4.75 -14.94 -5.97
N PRO A 180 -6.09 -15.05 -5.95
CA PRO A 180 -6.88 -14.83 -4.75
C PRO A 180 -6.55 -15.91 -3.69
N VAL A 181 -6.27 -15.46 -2.47
CA VAL A 181 -6.00 -16.31 -1.31
C VAL A 181 -7.08 -16.05 -0.28
N ASP A 182 -7.81 -17.11 0.10
CA ASP A 182 -8.75 -17.02 1.21
C ASP A 182 -7.96 -16.96 2.53
N PHE A 183 -8.25 -15.97 3.37
CA PHE A 183 -7.60 -15.85 4.68
C PHE A 183 -8.64 -15.64 5.79
N THR A 184 -8.30 -16.12 6.97
CA THR A 184 -9.01 -15.86 8.22
C THR A 184 -8.09 -15.08 9.15
N PHE A 185 -8.60 -14.01 9.74
CA PHE A 185 -7.86 -13.16 10.67
C PHE A 185 -8.61 -13.05 11.99
N ASP A 186 -7.90 -13.32 13.08
CA ASP A 186 -8.37 -13.14 14.45
C ASP A 186 -7.76 -11.86 15.03
N GLU A 187 -8.57 -10.80 15.09
CA GLU A 187 -8.16 -9.48 15.58
C GLU A 187 -7.78 -9.49 17.07
N GLU A 188 -8.43 -10.33 17.89
CA GLU A 188 -8.16 -10.37 19.34
C GLU A 188 -6.82 -11.03 19.66
N ARG A 189 -6.33 -11.88 18.75
CA ARG A 189 -5.10 -12.66 18.93
C ARG A 189 -3.97 -12.25 18.00
N GLY A 190 -4.24 -11.33 17.06
CA GLY A 190 -3.27 -10.92 16.05
C GLY A 190 -2.80 -12.07 15.17
N LEU A 191 -3.64 -13.08 14.95
CA LEU A 191 -3.26 -14.28 14.20
C LEU A 191 -3.91 -14.28 12.81
N LEU A 192 -3.08 -14.43 11.79
CA LEU A 192 -3.50 -14.61 10.41
C LEU A 192 -3.34 -16.09 10.03
N THR A 193 -4.35 -16.70 9.43
CA THR A 193 -4.25 -18.01 8.79
C THR A 193 -4.70 -17.89 7.35
N MET A 194 -3.89 -18.37 6.41
CA MET A 194 -4.18 -18.31 4.98
C MET A 194 -4.48 -19.72 4.46
N SER A 195 -5.43 -19.84 3.55
CA SER A 195 -5.78 -21.08 2.86
C SER A 195 -5.08 -21.10 1.51
N ALA A 196 -4.55 -22.26 1.12
CA ALA A 196 -3.96 -22.41 -0.20
C ALA A 196 -5.02 -22.39 -1.32
N ASP A 197 -4.56 -22.12 -2.54
CA ASP A 197 -5.36 -22.30 -3.75
C ASP A 197 -5.74 -23.78 -3.98
N GLU A 198 -6.50 -24.04 -5.04
CA GLU A 198 -6.94 -25.40 -5.42
C GLU A 198 -5.78 -26.37 -5.73
N PHE A 199 -4.57 -25.85 -5.94
CA PHE A 199 -3.34 -26.62 -6.18
C PHE A 199 -2.47 -26.77 -4.93
N GLY A 200 -2.93 -26.27 -3.77
CA GLY A 200 -2.19 -26.33 -2.52
C GLY A 200 -1.05 -25.32 -2.40
N LYS A 201 -1.05 -24.26 -3.20
CA LYS A 201 -0.03 -23.20 -3.18
C LYS A 201 -0.58 -21.89 -2.60
N LEU A 202 0.31 -21.14 -1.94
CA LEU A 202 0.05 -19.75 -1.57
C LEU A 202 0.69 -18.84 -2.61
N GLN A 203 -0.09 -18.49 -3.62
CA GLN A 203 0.26 -17.49 -4.61
C GLN A 203 -0.23 -16.11 -4.16
N GLY A 204 0.35 -15.02 -4.67
CA GLY A 204 -0.14 -13.67 -4.33
C GLY A 204 0.17 -13.20 -2.90
N VAL A 205 1.17 -13.78 -2.24
CA VAL A 205 1.69 -13.32 -0.93
C VAL A 205 3.10 -12.76 -1.11
N HIS A 206 3.39 -11.61 -0.51
CA HIS A 206 4.70 -10.96 -0.64
C HIS A 206 5.17 -10.31 0.67
N PHE A 207 6.42 -10.57 1.06
CA PHE A 207 7.09 -9.93 2.19
C PHE A 207 7.82 -8.65 1.76
N GLY A 208 7.45 -7.52 2.34
CA GLY A 208 8.11 -6.24 2.12
C GLY A 208 9.51 -6.14 2.74
N SER A 209 10.03 -4.92 2.80
CA SER A 209 11.21 -4.58 3.60
C SER A 209 10.79 -3.83 4.86
N PRO A 210 11.62 -3.80 5.92
CA PRO A 210 11.27 -3.13 7.16
C PRO A 210 10.89 -1.66 6.95
N ILE A 211 9.86 -1.21 7.68
CA ILE A 211 9.35 0.17 7.61
C ILE A 211 10.33 1.11 8.32
N THR A 212 10.70 2.21 7.67
CA THR A 212 11.56 3.26 8.24
C THR A 212 10.81 4.53 8.60
N ARG A 213 9.66 4.78 7.97
CA ARG A 213 8.84 5.97 8.20
C ARG A 213 7.37 5.69 7.93
N ILE A 214 6.51 6.29 8.76
CA ILE A 214 5.05 6.25 8.63
C ILE A 214 4.55 7.68 8.56
N VAL A 215 3.66 7.96 7.61
CA VAL A 215 2.88 9.21 7.53
C VAL A 215 1.42 8.85 7.77
N LYS A 216 0.79 9.58 8.69
CA LYS A 216 -0.61 9.42 9.11
C LYS A 216 -1.41 10.66 8.71
#